data_AF-A0A2K8XL33-F1
#
_entry.id   AF-A0A2K8XL33-F1
#
_cell.length_a   1.000
_cell.length_b   1.000
_cell.length_c   1.000
_cell.angle_alpha   90.00
_cell.angle_beta   90.00
_cell.angle_gamma   90.00
#
_symmetry.space_group_name_H-M   'P 1'
#
loop_
_entity.id
_entity.type
_entity.pdbx_description
1 polymer ?
#
loop_
_entity_poly.entity_id
_entity_poly.type
_entity_poly.pdbx_seq_one_letter_code
_entity_poly.pdbx_strand_id
1 'polypeptide(L)'
;MSNCSVCSVKLKFMNTPTFGAGKLNDGSVICTSCYKKINKINPSIAFKLKKHSLTDIQNLLQEKEETDSSINEKLYEIKAEIKSLNLSNVSTFFGRKEINELPQILAENEKIDHIIQGTYNNGNGILVSTNRRLVFIDKGMIYGLKVEDFPLEKISSIQYETGLILGKVKIHTSGNIASIDNVEKASSRIFAEFVRNKLSKPKEPIAQNSQEPNVLEQIEKLGKLKDSGILTEAEFSEQKAKLLEKL
;
A
#
# COMPACT_ATOMS: atom_id res chain seq x y z
N MET A 1 13.10 -37.49 26.78
CA MET A 1 11.97 -36.83 26.07
C MET A 1 12.49 -35.51 25.54
N SER A 2 12.37 -35.26 24.24
CA SER A 2 12.83 -34.02 23.63
C SER A 2 11.85 -32.87 23.89
N ASN A 3 12.33 -31.63 23.82
CA ASN A 3 11.51 -30.43 23.80
C ASN A 3 11.35 -29.95 22.35
N CYS A 4 10.29 -29.19 22.08
CA CYS A 4 10.11 -28.52 20.81
C CYS A 4 11.25 -27.51 20.61
N SER A 5 11.97 -27.60 19.50
CA SER A 5 13.11 -26.71 19.22
C SER A 5 12.70 -25.24 18.99
N VAL A 6 11.42 -24.96 18.74
CA VAL A 6 10.92 -23.61 18.47
C VAL A 6 10.29 -22.94 19.70
N CYS A 7 9.49 -23.67 20.48
CA CYS A 7 8.74 -23.08 21.61
C CYS A 7 9.11 -23.68 22.97
N SER A 8 10.12 -24.55 23.03
CA SER A 8 10.62 -25.21 24.24
C SER A 8 9.61 -26.08 25.01
N VAL A 9 8.39 -26.23 24.50
CA VAL A 9 7.36 -27.11 25.09
C VAL A 9 7.80 -28.57 25.01
N LYS A 10 7.66 -29.31 26.12
CA LYS A 10 7.96 -30.74 26.19
C LYS A 10 7.15 -31.55 25.17
N LEU A 11 7.83 -32.38 24.37
CA LEU A 11 7.19 -33.23 23.37
C LEU A 11 6.65 -34.51 24.02
N LYS A 12 5.40 -34.80 23.70
CA LYS A 12 4.61 -35.98 24.05
C LYS A 12 3.95 -36.51 22.77
N PHE A 13 3.46 -37.74 22.81
CA PHE A 13 2.77 -38.34 21.67
C PHE A 13 1.61 -37.47 21.15
N MET A 14 0.84 -36.84 22.05
CA MET A 14 -0.33 -36.02 21.69
C MET A 14 0.00 -34.67 21.02
N ASN A 15 1.20 -34.12 21.20
CA ASN A 15 1.58 -32.80 20.69
C ASN A 15 2.78 -32.84 19.72
N THR A 16 3.12 -34.03 19.23
CA THR A 16 4.17 -34.23 18.21
C THR A 16 3.50 -34.64 16.90
N PRO A 17 3.82 -34.00 15.76
CA PRO A 17 3.26 -34.38 14.47
C PRO A 17 3.55 -35.85 14.11
N THR A 18 2.56 -36.52 13.53
CA THR A 18 2.65 -37.94 13.13
C THR A 18 3.63 -38.15 11.97
N PHE A 19 4.10 -39.39 11.80
CA PHE A 19 4.98 -39.81 10.70
C PHE A 19 6.26 -38.98 10.51
N GLY A 20 6.73 -38.32 11.58
CA GLY A 20 7.92 -37.47 11.52
C GLY A 20 7.72 -36.19 10.70
N ALA A 21 6.48 -35.74 10.49
CA ALA A 21 6.17 -34.49 9.80
C ALA A 21 6.76 -33.27 10.52
N GLY A 22 7.03 -33.35 11.83
CA GLY A 22 7.65 -32.29 12.62
C GLY A 22 9.17 -32.37 12.73
N LYS A 23 9.85 -33.20 11.92
CA LYS A 23 11.32 -33.33 11.93
C LYS A 23 11.96 -32.42 10.88
N LEU A 24 13.01 -31.72 11.29
CA LEU A 24 13.85 -30.85 10.47
C LEU A 24 15.07 -31.63 9.93
N ASN A 25 15.84 -31.02 9.02
CA ASN A 25 17.02 -31.64 8.40
C ASN A 25 18.20 -31.83 9.38
N ASP A 26 18.25 -31.03 10.43
CA ASP A 26 19.25 -31.00 11.50
C ASP A 26 18.90 -31.92 12.67
N GLY A 27 17.80 -32.68 12.55
CA GLY A 27 17.29 -33.58 13.59
C GLY A 27 16.44 -32.88 14.66
N SER A 28 16.27 -31.56 14.57
CA SER A 28 15.36 -30.81 15.45
C SER A 28 13.91 -31.27 15.26
N VAL A 29 13.12 -31.21 16.35
CA VAL A 29 11.73 -31.65 16.34
C VAL A 29 10.83 -30.52 16.83
N ILE A 30 9.75 -30.26 16.11
CA ILE A 30 8.76 -29.25 16.47
C ILE A 30 7.43 -29.88 16.90
N CYS A 31 6.70 -29.17 17.76
CA CYS A 31 5.38 -29.58 18.21
C CYS A 31 4.28 -29.26 17.17
N THR A 32 3.11 -29.86 17.32
CA THR A 32 1.96 -29.66 16.43
C THR A 32 1.51 -28.20 16.36
N SER A 33 1.66 -27.43 17.46
CA SER A 33 1.32 -26.00 17.47
C SER A 33 2.26 -25.18 16.59
N CYS A 34 3.58 -25.40 16.72
CA CYS A 34 4.58 -24.77 15.87
C CYS A 34 4.41 -25.17 14.41
N TYR A 35 4.15 -26.45 14.11
CA TYR A 35 3.85 -26.91 12.76
C TYR A 35 2.65 -26.15 12.16
N LYS A 36 1.55 -26.02 12.90
CA LYS A 36 0.36 -25.29 12.45
C LYS A 36 0.65 -23.81 12.19
N LYS A 37 1.46 -23.17 13.05
CA LYS A 37 1.92 -21.78 12.84
C LYS A 37 2.69 -21.65 11.53
N ILE A 38 3.70 -22.51 11.31
CA ILE A 38 4.51 -22.51 10.08
C ILE A 38 3.62 -22.78 8.86
N ASN A 39 2.69 -23.75 8.94
CA ASN A 39 1.77 -24.06 7.85
C ASN A 39 0.84 -22.89 7.48
N LYS A 40 0.48 -22.04 8.45
CA LYS A 40 -0.29 -20.82 8.19
C LYS A 40 0.54 -19.75 7.48
N ILE A 41 1.85 -19.68 7.76
CA ILE A 41 2.77 -18.69 7.20
C ILE A 41 3.25 -19.12 5.81
N ASN A 42 3.77 -20.35 5.70
CA ASN A 42 4.29 -20.92 4.47
C ASN A 42 4.00 -22.44 4.42
N PRO A 43 2.89 -22.84 3.77
CA PRO A 43 2.54 -24.25 3.63
C PRO A 43 3.64 -25.08 2.95
N SER A 44 4.33 -24.51 1.95
CA SER A 44 5.39 -25.21 1.22
C SER A 44 6.56 -25.62 2.11
N ILE A 45 6.95 -24.75 3.05
CA ILE A 45 7.97 -25.06 4.06
C ILE A 45 7.43 -26.09 5.05
N ALA A 46 6.20 -25.93 5.54
CA ALA A 46 5.58 -26.86 6.47
C ALA A 46 5.48 -28.30 5.93
N PHE A 47 5.13 -28.47 4.65
CA PHE A 47 5.07 -29.79 4.01
C PHE A 47 6.46 -30.40 3.74
N LYS A 48 7.52 -29.59 3.72
CA LYS A 48 8.90 -30.00 3.40
C LYS A 48 9.89 -29.75 4.54
N LEU A 49 9.45 -29.78 5.80
CA LEU A 49 10.31 -29.47 6.96
C LEU A 49 11.61 -30.27 7.01
N LYS A 50 11.64 -31.51 6.53
CA LYS A 50 12.87 -32.32 6.44
C LYS A 50 13.95 -31.73 5.52
N LYS A 51 13.64 -30.69 4.76
CA LYS A 51 14.58 -29.96 3.89
C LYS A 51 15.08 -28.65 4.51
N HIS A 52 14.56 -28.25 5.67
CA HIS A 52 14.85 -26.99 6.33
C HIS A 52 15.48 -27.22 7.71
N SER A 53 16.36 -26.31 8.11
CA SER A 53 17.02 -26.30 9.42
C SER A 53 16.18 -25.56 10.46
N LEU A 54 16.54 -25.70 11.74
CA LEU A 54 15.92 -24.90 12.81
C LEU A 54 16.09 -23.40 12.57
N THR A 55 17.27 -22.98 12.09
CA THR A 55 17.56 -21.58 11.78
C THR A 55 16.65 -21.04 10.68
N ASP A 56 16.40 -21.83 9.63
CA ASP A 56 15.48 -21.42 8.55
C ASP A 56 14.07 -21.16 9.09
N ILE A 57 13.60 -22.01 10.02
CA ILE A 57 12.29 -21.86 10.65
C ILE A 57 12.25 -20.65 11.60
N GLN A 58 13.32 -20.42 12.36
CA GLN A 58 13.40 -19.26 13.25
C GLN A 58 13.38 -17.96 12.45
N ASN A 59 14.15 -17.87 11.36
CA ASN A 59 14.16 -16.71 10.47
C ASN A 59 12.76 -16.47 9.87
N LEU A 60 12.10 -17.52 9.35
CA LEU A 60 10.73 -17.39 8.82
C LEU A 60 9.74 -16.84 9.85
N LEU A 61 9.83 -17.30 11.11
CA LEU A 61 8.96 -16.84 12.18
C LEU A 61 9.28 -15.39 12.58
N GLN A 62 10.56 -15.04 12.66
CA GLN A 62 11.01 -13.70 12.98
C GLN A 62 10.61 -12.68 11.90
N GLU A 63 10.86 -12.99 10.62
CA GLU A 63 10.43 -12.16 9.49
C GLU A 63 8.91 -11.92 9.52
N LYS A 64 8.13 -12.95 9.89
CA LYS A 64 6.68 -12.82 10.02
C LYS A 64 6.29 -11.92 11.19
N GLU A 65 6.96 -12.03 12.34
CA GLU A 65 6.71 -11.18 13.52
C GLU A 65 7.05 -9.71 13.22
N GLU A 66 8.18 -9.44 12.57
CA GLU A 66 8.58 -8.09 12.13
C GLU A 66 7.55 -7.50 11.15
N THR A 67 7.11 -8.31 10.17
CA THR A 67 6.06 -7.91 9.22
C THR A 67 4.74 -7.60 9.92
N ASP A 68 4.30 -8.44 10.86
CA ASP A 68 3.06 -8.22 11.59
C ASP A 68 3.14 -6.98 12.50
N SER A 69 4.30 -6.69 13.09
CA SER A 69 4.53 -5.46 13.86
C SER A 69 4.38 -4.23 12.98
N SER A 70 5.06 -4.19 11.84
CA SER A 70 5.00 -3.08 10.88
C SER A 70 3.56 -2.85 10.35
N ILE A 71 2.84 -3.93 10.03
CA ILE A 71 1.43 -3.84 9.60
C ILE A 71 0.55 -3.25 10.71
N ASN A 72 0.76 -3.64 11.96
CA ASN A 72 -0.02 -3.15 13.09
C ASN A 72 0.26 -1.66 13.39
N GLU A 73 1.51 -1.23 13.29
CA GLU A 73 1.90 0.17 13.40
C GLU A 73 1.24 1.02 12.32
N LYS A 74 1.36 0.60 11.05
CA LYS A 74 0.71 1.29 9.92
C LYS A 74 -0.81 1.33 10.07
N LEU A 75 -1.42 0.26 10.58
CA LEU A 75 -2.86 0.24 10.87
C LEU A 75 -3.26 1.23 11.95
N TYR A 76 -2.44 1.40 12.98
CA TYR A 76 -2.66 2.38 14.03
C TYR A 76 -2.65 3.80 13.47
N GLU A 77 -1.67 4.13 12.62
CA GLU A 77 -1.57 5.42 11.93
C GLU A 77 -2.78 5.70 11.04
N ILE A 78 -3.16 4.73 10.19
CA ILE A 78 -4.32 4.85 9.30
C ILE A 78 -5.61 5.09 10.11
N LYS A 79 -5.79 4.38 11.22
CA LYS A 79 -6.95 4.58 12.10
C LYS A 79 -6.95 5.97 12.74
N ALA A 80 -5.78 6.49 13.11
CA ALA A 80 -5.65 7.84 13.63
C ALA A 80 -5.97 8.90 12.55
N GLU A 81 -5.50 8.71 11.31
CA GLU A 81 -5.80 9.57 10.16
C GLU A 81 -7.31 9.58 9.87
N ILE A 82 -7.96 8.41 9.80
CA ILE A 82 -9.42 8.33 9.58
C ILE A 82 -10.21 9.02 10.70
N LYS A 83 -9.74 8.90 11.96
CA LYS A 83 -10.38 9.54 13.11
C LYS A 83 -10.26 11.07 13.05
N SER A 84 -9.12 11.60 12.60
CA SER A 84 -8.90 13.06 12.52
C SER A 84 -9.71 13.72 11.40
N LEU A 85 -10.07 12.97 10.36
CA LEU A 85 -10.92 13.45 9.27
C LEU A 85 -12.38 13.75 9.71
N ASN A 86 -12.75 13.54 10.97
CA ASN A 86 -14.10 13.77 11.51
C ASN A 86 -15.21 13.06 10.72
N LEU A 87 -14.89 11.91 10.10
CA LEU A 87 -15.82 11.08 9.35
C LEU A 87 -16.55 10.15 10.33
N SER A 88 -17.29 10.78 11.25
CA SER A 88 -17.99 10.21 12.42
C SER A 88 -18.89 9.02 12.11
N ASN A 89 -19.31 8.85 10.86
CA ASN A 89 -20.24 7.80 10.44
C ASN A 89 -19.54 6.54 9.90
N VAL A 90 -18.27 6.61 9.47
CA VAL A 90 -17.52 5.45 8.95
C VAL A 90 -16.86 4.66 10.10
N SER A 91 -16.39 5.34 11.15
CA SER A 91 -15.61 4.69 12.22
C SER A 91 -16.42 3.83 13.20
N THR A 92 -17.74 4.04 13.29
CA THR A 92 -18.48 3.59 14.49
C THR A 92 -18.94 2.14 14.40
N PHE A 93 -19.31 1.62 13.22
CA PHE A 93 -19.75 0.21 13.10
C PHE A 93 -19.52 -0.45 11.74
N PHE A 94 -19.47 0.32 10.64
CA PHE A 94 -19.44 -0.21 9.27
C PHE A 94 -18.15 0.22 8.55
N GLY A 95 -17.39 -0.73 7.99
CA GLY A 95 -16.08 -0.45 7.36
C GLY A 95 -14.86 -0.99 8.13
N ARG A 96 -15.05 -1.57 9.33
CA ARG A 96 -13.93 -2.06 10.17
C ARG A 96 -13.09 -3.13 9.50
N LYS A 97 -13.71 -4.00 8.70
CA LYS A 97 -13.00 -5.11 8.05
C LYS A 97 -12.13 -4.57 6.93
N GLU A 98 -12.67 -3.63 6.17
CA GLU A 98 -12.02 -2.96 5.06
C GLU A 98 -10.85 -2.09 5.55
N ILE A 99 -11.05 -1.35 6.65
CA ILE A 99 -9.99 -0.52 7.27
C ILE A 99 -8.79 -1.37 7.72
N ASN A 100 -9.02 -2.59 8.22
CA ASN A 100 -7.94 -3.47 8.64
C ASN A 100 -7.09 -4.02 7.47
N GLU A 101 -7.57 -3.92 6.24
CA GLU A 101 -6.84 -4.35 5.03
C GLU A 101 -6.01 -3.21 4.43
N LEU A 102 -6.31 -1.95 4.77
CA LEU A 102 -5.63 -0.76 4.25
C LEU A 102 -4.09 -0.78 4.38
N PRO A 103 -3.46 -1.25 5.48
CA PRO A 103 -2.00 -1.30 5.58
C PRO A 103 -1.34 -2.10 4.47
N GLN A 104 -2.02 -3.15 3.98
CA GLN A 104 -1.53 -4.02 2.92
C GLN A 104 -1.92 -3.52 1.51
N ILE A 105 -2.98 -2.71 1.41
CA ILE A 105 -3.48 -2.17 0.13
C ILE A 105 -2.80 -0.86 -0.25
N LEU A 106 -2.52 0.01 0.73
CA LEU A 106 -1.92 1.32 0.51
C LEU A 106 -0.40 1.21 0.39
N ALA A 107 0.21 1.94 -0.55
CA ALA A 107 1.66 2.08 -0.60
C ALA A 107 2.19 2.83 0.65
N GLU A 108 3.49 2.74 0.95
CA GLU A 108 4.11 3.40 2.12
C GLU A 108 3.87 4.91 2.16
N ASN A 109 3.94 5.58 1.00
CA ASN A 109 3.76 7.03 0.88
C ASN A 109 2.34 7.44 0.44
N GLU A 110 1.37 6.54 0.55
CA GLU A 110 -0.01 6.78 0.15
C GLU A 110 -0.85 7.16 1.37
N LYS A 111 -1.38 8.40 1.36
CA LYS A 111 -2.11 9.00 2.50
C LYS A 111 -3.59 9.10 2.20
N ILE A 112 -4.42 8.89 3.22
CA ILE A 112 -5.88 8.96 3.11
C ILE A 112 -6.34 10.38 3.42
N ASP A 113 -7.06 11.00 2.48
CA ASP A 113 -7.59 12.36 2.69
C ASP A 113 -9.12 12.43 2.75
N HIS A 114 -9.82 11.36 2.37
CA HIS A 114 -11.25 11.22 2.61
C HIS A 114 -11.69 9.75 2.53
N ILE A 115 -12.70 9.37 3.30
CA ILE A 115 -13.37 8.06 3.20
C ILE A 115 -14.89 8.20 3.27
N ILE A 116 -15.61 7.37 2.50
CA ILE A 116 -17.07 7.19 2.61
C ILE A 116 -17.42 5.71 2.52
N GLN A 117 -18.61 5.35 2.97
CA GLN A 117 -19.15 4.01 2.82
C GLN A 117 -20.21 3.98 1.71
N GLY A 118 -20.29 2.87 0.98
CA GLY A 118 -21.35 2.63 0.01
C GLY A 118 -21.33 1.20 -0.54
N THR A 119 -22.09 1.00 -1.60
CA THR A 119 -22.21 -0.25 -2.34
C THR A 119 -21.64 -0.06 -3.75
N TYR A 120 -20.81 -0.99 -4.23
CA TYR A 120 -20.31 -1.01 -5.60
C TYR A 120 -20.29 -2.44 -6.12
N ASN A 121 -20.82 -2.68 -7.32
CA ASN A 121 -20.92 -4.01 -7.94
C ASN A 121 -21.46 -5.10 -6.99
N ASN A 122 -22.56 -4.78 -6.30
CA ASN A 122 -23.23 -5.63 -5.29
C ASN A 122 -22.38 -5.94 -4.03
N GLY A 123 -21.20 -5.33 -3.90
CA GLY A 123 -20.33 -5.39 -2.72
C GLY A 123 -20.56 -4.20 -1.80
N ASN A 124 -20.49 -4.41 -0.49
CA ASN A 124 -20.61 -3.34 0.50
C ASN A 124 -19.22 -3.02 1.05
N GLY A 125 -18.83 -1.75 1.02
CA GLY A 125 -17.45 -1.41 1.31
C GLY A 125 -17.24 0.07 1.57
N ILE A 126 -15.97 0.45 1.52
CA ILE A 126 -15.52 1.83 1.67
C ILE A 126 -14.93 2.33 0.35
N LEU A 127 -15.24 3.56 -0.03
CA LEU A 127 -14.49 4.30 -1.03
C LEU A 127 -13.52 5.24 -0.30
N VAL A 128 -12.24 5.06 -0.55
CA VAL A 128 -11.16 5.83 0.05
C VAL A 128 -10.53 6.72 -1.03
N SER A 129 -10.42 8.00 -0.74
CA SER A 129 -9.62 8.95 -1.52
C SER A 129 -8.22 9.01 -0.92
N THR A 130 -7.21 8.85 -1.77
CA THR A 130 -5.79 8.95 -1.42
C THR A 130 -5.09 9.96 -2.31
N ASN A 131 -3.90 10.43 -1.94
CA ASN A 131 -3.09 11.33 -2.77
C ASN A 131 -2.77 10.81 -4.20
N ARG A 132 -3.11 9.56 -4.54
CA ARG A 132 -2.81 8.93 -5.83
C ARG A 132 -4.05 8.48 -6.61
N ARG A 133 -5.08 7.99 -5.92
CA ARG A 133 -6.26 7.33 -6.52
C ARG A 133 -7.48 7.42 -5.61
N LEU A 134 -8.63 7.05 -6.13
CA LEU A 134 -9.72 6.54 -5.31
C LEU A 134 -9.61 5.01 -5.30
N VAL A 135 -9.87 4.37 -4.17
CA VAL A 135 -9.85 2.92 -4.03
C VAL A 135 -11.11 2.46 -3.33
N PHE A 136 -11.88 1.58 -3.97
CA PHE A 136 -13.03 0.92 -3.35
C PHE A 136 -12.59 -0.43 -2.78
N ILE A 137 -12.94 -0.68 -1.52
CA ILE A 137 -12.53 -1.89 -0.78
C ILE A 137 -13.78 -2.53 -0.19
N ASP A 138 -14.00 -3.80 -0.53
CA ASP A 138 -15.08 -4.63 0.00
C ASP A 138 -14.49 -5.92 0.58
N LYS A 139 -14.75 -6.19 1.86
CA LYS A 139 -14.30 -7.39 2.55
C LYS A 139 -15.50 -8.27 2.94
N GLY A 140 -15.97 -9.04 1.96
CA GLY A 140 -17.01 -10.05 2.14
C GLY A 140 -16.56 -11.22 3.01
N MET A 141 -17.47 -11.74 3.84
CA MET A 141 -17.18 -12.93 4.67
C MET A 141 -17.03 -14.22 3.85
N ILE A 142 -17.68 -14.30 2.69
CA ILE A 142 -17.74 -15.52 1.86
C ILE A 142 -16.80 -15.44 0.65
N TYR A 143 -16.77 -14.30 -0.04
CA TYR A 143 -16.04 -14.13 -1.30
C TYR A 143 -14.67 -13.42 -1.15
N GLY A 144 -14.24 -13.13 0.07
CA GLY A 144 -12.92 -12.55 0.35
C GLY A 144 -12.83 -11.03 0.13
N LEU A 145 -11.63 -10.56 -0.18
CA LEU A 145 -11.30 -9.14 -0.39
C LEU A 145 -11.43 -8.78 -1.87
N LYS A 146 -12.14 -7.69 -2.16
CA LYS A 146 -12.20 -7.04 -3.47
C LYS A 146 -11.67 -5.61 -3.35
N VAL A 147 -10.80 -5.23 -4.28
CA VAL A 147 -10.20 -3.89 -4.36
C VAL A 147 -10.32 -3.41 -5.79
N GLU A 148 -10.90 -2.22 -5.98
CA GLU A 148 -11.01 -1.56 -7.29
C GLU A 148 -10.35 -0.18 -7.22
N ASP A 149 -9.48 0.09 -8.17
CA ASP A 149 -8.68 1.31 -8.21
C ASP A 149 -9.12 2.26 -9.31
N PHE A 150 -9.28 3.53 -8.96
CA PHE A 150 -9.57 4.63 -9.86
C PHE A 150 -8.43 5.66 -9.79
N PRO A 151 -7.36 5.52 -10.60
CA PRO A 151 -6.26 6.48 -10.63
C PRO A 151 -6.77 7.89 -10.88
N LEU A 152 -6.33 8.88 -10.09
CA LEU A 152 -6.83 10.26 -10.22
C LEU A 152 -6.64 10.81 -11.64
N GLU A 153 -5.56 10.40 -12.30
CA GLU A 153 -5.23 10.82 -13.67
C GLU A 153 -6.21 10.30 -14.74
N LYS A 154 -6.92 9.20 -14.45
CA LYS A 154 -7.91 8.60 -15.35
C LYS A 154 -9.33 9.05 -15.05
N ILE A 155 -9.55 9.77 -13.94
CA ILE A 155 -10.87 10.29 -13.59
C ILE A 155 -11.10 11.59 -14.35
N SER A 156 -12.08 11.57 -15.26
CA SER A 156 -12.47 12.75 -16.03
C SER A 156 -13.38 13.68 -15.24
N SER A 157 -14.25 13.13 -14.40
CA SER A 157 -15.11 13.90 -13.50
C SER A 157 -15.68 13.06 -12.37
N ILE A 158 -16.18 13.73 -11.34
CA ILE A 158 -16.92 13.12 -10.25
C ILE A 158 -18.22 13.88 -9.97
N GLN A 159 -19.30 13.13 -9.81
CA GLN A 159 -20.66 13.63 -9.61
C GLN A 159 -21.28 12.98 -8.37
N TYR A 160 -22.27 13.63 -7.78
CA TYR A 160 -23.10 13.03 -6.74
C TYR A 160 -24.57 13.23 -7.07
N GLU A 161 -25.40 12.30 -6.63
CA GLU A 161 -26.85 12.36 -6.71
C GLU A 161 -27.39 12.13 -5.30
N THR A 162 -28.36 12.94 -4.87
CA THR A 162 -29.03 12.72 -3.59
C THR A 162 -30.45 12.26 -3.83
N GLY A 163 -30.78 11.03 -3.44
CA GLY A 163 -32.14 10.55 -3.38
C GLY A 163 -32.88 11.05 -2.13
N LEU A 164 -34.06 10.49 -1.88
CA LEU A 164 -34.88 10.84 -0.72
C LEU A 164 -34.21 10.45 0.60
N ILE A 165 -33.53 9.30 0.64
CA ILE A 165 -32.90 8.72 1.84
C ILE A 165 -31.38 8.60 1.67
N LEU A 166 -30.93 8.01 0.56
CA LEU A 166 -29.52 7.74 0.28
C LEU A 166 -29.03 8.54 -0.94
N GLY A 167 -27.73 8.76 -1.00
CA GLY A 167 -27.03 9.34 -2.13
C GLY A 167 -26.21 8.31 -2.91
N LYS A 168 -25.63 8.79 -4.00
CA LYS A 168 -24.76 8.04 -4.91
C LYS A 168 -23.62 8.93 -5.36
N VAL A 169 -22.42 8.37 -5.52
CA VAL A 169 -21.26 9.03 -6.14
C VAL A 169 -20.96 8.35 -7.47
N LYS A 170 -20.86 9.12 -8.56
CA LYS A 170 -20.51 8.62 -9.89
C LYS A 170 -19.11 9.11 -10.25
N ILE A 171 -18.20 8.17 -10.48
CA ILE A 171 -16.82 8.41 -10.91
C ILE A 171 -16.77 8.10 -12.41
N HIS A 172 -16.51 9.12 -13.22
CA HIS A 172 -16.33 8.97 -14.66
C HIS A 172 -14.85 8.77 -14.95
N THR A 173 -14.50 7.69 -15.65
CA THR A 173 -13.14 7.47 -16.16
C THR A 173 -13.13 7.37 -17.69
N SER A 174 -11.96 7.19 -18.31
CA SER A 174 -11.74 7.19 -19.77
C SER A 174 -12.53 6.13 -20.60
N GLY A 175 -13.45 5.38 -20.00
CA GLY A 175 -14.28 4.41 -20.72
C GLY A 175 -15.40 3.76 -19.91
N ASN A 176 -15.56 4.10 -18.62
CA ASN A 176 -16.63 3.56 -17.79
C ASN A 176 -17.08 4.57 -16.73
N ILE A 177 -18.23 4.27 -16.12
CA ILE A 177 -18.78 5.02 -14.98
C ILE A 177 -18.87 4.03 -13.82
N ALA A 178 -18.15 4.31 -12.73
CA ALA A 178 -18.32 3.60 -11.48
C ALA A 178 -19.33 4.32 -10.60
N SER A 179 -20.40 3.61 -10.22
CA SER A 179 -21.47 4.12 -9.37
C SER A 179 -21.33 3.55 -7.96
N ILE A 180 -20.97 4.38 -7.00
CA ILE A 180 -21.01 4.03 -5.58
C ILE A 180 -22.38 4.41 -5.05
N ASP A 181 -23.20 3.39 -4.81
CA ASP A 181 -24.58 3.49 -4.36
C ASP A 181 -24.70 3.44 -2.83
N ASN A 182 -25.91 3.68 -2.32
CA ASN A 182 -26.24 3.59 -0.89
C ASN A 182 -25.30 4.39 0.04
N VAL A 183 -24.82 5.53 -0.44
CA VAL A 183 -23.96 6.43 0.34
C VAL A 183 -24.84 7.32 1.21
N GLU A 184 -24.39 7.67 2.41
CA GLU A 184 -25.07 8.72 3.18
C GLU A 184 -25.17 10.02 2.38
N LYS A 185 -26.35 10.66 2.38
CA LYS A 185 -26.63 11.85 1.56
C LYS A 185 -25.60 12.97 1.76
N ALA A 186 -25.30 13.33 3.00
CA ALA A 186 -24.32 14.37 3.31
C ALA A 186 -22.92 13.97 2.82
N SER A 187 -22.49 12.74 3.12
CA SER A 187 -21.18 12.24 2.72
C SER A 187 -21.01 12.17 1.21
N SER A 188 -22.05 11.78 0.45
CA SER A 188 -21.97 11.71 -1.02
C SER A 188 -21.64 13.07 -1.64
N ARG A 189 -22.24 14.13 -1.11
CA ARG A 189 -21.99 15.51 -1.54
C ARG A 189 -20.59 15.97 -1.14
N ILE A 190 -20.26 15.87 0.15
CA ILE A 190 -18.97 16.34 0.70
C ILE A 190 -17.81 15.64 0.00
N PHE A 191 -17.90 14.32 -0.19
CA PHE A 191 -16.86 13.53 -0.84
C PHE A 191 -16.69 13.92 -2.31
N ALA A 192 -17.78 14.01 -3.08
CA ALA A 192 -17.70 14.36 -4.49
C ALA A 192 -17.18 15.80 -4.69
N GLU A 193 -17.58 16.75 -3.85
CA GLU A 193 -17.05 18.12 -3.87
C GLU A 193 -15.55 18.15 -3.52
N PHE A 194 -15.13 17.39 -2.49
CA PHE A 194 -13.73 17.26 -2.11
C PHE A 194 -12.87 16.71 -3.25
N VAL A 195 -13.27 15.58 -3.84
CA VAL A 195 -12.52 14.96 -4.94
C VAL A 195 -12.55 15.86 -6.18
N ARG A 196 -13.67 16.53 -6.46
CA ARG A 196 -13.73 17.50 -7.58
C ARG A 196 -12.71 18.61 -7.41
N ASN A 197 -12.63 19.21 -6.22
CA ASN A 197 -11.63 20.25 -5.94
C ASN A 197 -10.20 19.71 -6.07
N LYS A 198 -9.97 18.46 -5.67
CA LYS A 198 -8.69 17.78 -5.81
C LYS A 198 -8.29 17.53 -7.27
N LEU A 199 -9.24 17.16 -8.13
CA LEU A 199 -9.01 16.99 -9.57
C LEU A 199 -8.82 18.33 -10.30
N SER A 200 -9.46 19.39 -9.80
CA SER A 200 -9.36 20.75 -10.36
C SER A 200 -8.09 21.49 -9.99
N LYS A 201 -7.35 21.04 -8.96
CA LYS A 201 -6.01 21.59 -8.69
C LYS A 201 -5.19 21.34 -9.95
N PRO A 202 -4.54 22.37 -10.54
CA PRO A 202 -3.60 22.15 -11.62
C PRO A 202 -2.66 21.05 -11.15
N LYS A 203 -2.48 19.99 -11.96
CA LYS A 203 -1.32 19.12 -11.80
C LYS A 203 -0.15 20.09 -11.84
N GLU A 204 0.45 20.39 -10.68
CA GLU A 204 1.66 21.18 -10.67
C GLU A 204 2.57 20.51 -11.69
N PRO A 205 3.07 21.25 -12.70
CA PRO A 205 4.10 20.68 -13.55
C PRO A 205 5.14 20.19 -12.56
N ILE A 206 5.44 18.88 -12.60
CA ILE A 206 6.45 18.26 -11.75
C ILE A 206 7.64 19.21 -11.83
N ALA A 207 7.85 19.99 -10.78
CA ALA A 207 9.04 20.79 -10.65
C ALA A 207 10.12 19.73 -10.58
N GLN A 208 10.77 19.49 -11.72
CA GLN A 208 12.05 18.81 -11.74
C GLN A 208 12.83 19.46 -10.62
N ASN A 209 13.21 18.65 -9.63
CA ASN A 209 14.08 19.09 -8.57
C ASN A 209 15.17 19.95 -9.21
N SER A 210 15.14 21.25 -8.92
CA SER A 210 16.27 22.13 -9.05
C SER A 210 17.29 21.69 -8.00
N GLN A 211 17.85 20.49 -8.18
CA GLN A 211 19.25 20.33 -7.85
C GLN A 211 19.94 21.28 -8.82
N GLU A 212 20.62 22.29 -8.29
CA GLU A 212 21.50 23.11 -9.12
C GLU A 212 22.26 22.18 -10.05
N PRO A 213 22.26 22.43 -11.38
CA PRO A 213 22.83 21.48 -12.32
C PRO A 213 24.27 21.25 -11.90
N ASN A 214 24.63 19.98 -11.65
CA ASN A 214 25.98 19.60 -11.28
C ASN A 214 26.95 20.28 -12.24
N VAL A 215 27.93 21.01 -11.71
CA VAL A 215 28.87 21.82 -12.50
C VAL A 215 29.48 21.01 -13.66
N LEU A 216 29.67 19.71 -13.47
CA LEU A 216 30.17 18.78 -14.49
C LEU A 216 29.19 18.62 -15.67
N GLU A 217 27.88 18.58 -15.44
CA GLU A 217 26.87 18.52 -16.51
C GLU A 217 26.78 19.84 -17.29
N GLN A 218 27.01 20.98 -16.62
CA GLN A 218 27.06 22.28 -17.29
C GLN A 218 28.26 22.37 -18.24
N ILE A 219 29.41 21.83 -17.82
CA ILE A 219 30.62 21.74 -18.65
C ILE A 219 30.40 20.81 -19.85
N GLU A 220 29.70 19.69 -19.67
CA GLU A 220 29.35 18.77 -20.78
C GLU A 220 28.45 19.45 -21.83
N LYS A 221 27.45 20.22 -21.39
CA LYS A 221 26.58 21.00 -22.29
C LYS A 221 27.35 22.08 -23.03
N LEU A 222 28.29 22.77 -22.37
CA LEU A 222 29.19 23.74 -22.99
C LEU A 222 30.04 23.09 -24.09
N GLY A 223 30.52 21.86 -23.87
CA GLY A 223 31.26 21.09 -24.88
C GLY A 223 30.43 20.84 -26.13
N LYS A 224 29.17 20.42 -25.95
CA LYS A 224 28.22 20.20 -27.06
C LYS A 224 27.91 21.47 -27.86
N LEU A 225 27.90 22.64 -27.21
CA LEU A 225 27.68 23.93 -27.88
C LEU A 225 28.90 24.38 -28.70
N LYS A 226 30.10 24.08 -28.22
CA LYS A 226 31.33 24.26 -29.01
C LYS A 226 31.36 23.31 -30.21
N ASP A 227 31.10 22.03 -29.99
CA ASP A 227 31.15 21.00 -31.04
C ASP A 227 30.08 21.23 -32.13
N SER A 228 28.96 21.85 -31.78
CA SER A 228 27.93 22.28 -32.72
C SER A 228 28.24 23.63 -33.41
N GLY A 229 29.39 24.25 -33.12
CA GLY A 229 29.85 25.49 -33.74
C GLY A 229 29.10 26.74 -33.28
N ILE A 230 28.30 26.63 -32.22
CA ILE A 230 27.53 27.75 -31.65
C ILE A 230 28.45 28.65 -30.80
N LEU A 231 29.48 28.07 -30.18
CA LEU A 231 30.49 28.79 -29.41
C LEU A 231 31.86 28.68 -30.09
N THR A 232 32.61 29.78 -30.06
CA THR A 232 34.02 29.76 -30.43
C THR A 232 34.88 29.09 -29.34
N GLU A 233 36.08 28.65 -29.69
CA GLU A 233 37.02 28.05 -28.72
C GLU A 233 37.33 29.01 -27.56
N ALA A 234 37.45 30.30 -27.85
CA ALA A 234 37.75 31.33 -26.85
C ALA A 234 36.60 31.49 -25.85
N GLU A 235 35.35 31.59 -26.35
CA GLU A 235 34.15 31.71 -25.51
C GLU A 235 33.91 30.46 -24.66
N PHE A 236 34.15 29.27 -25.25
CA PHE A 236 34.07 28.02 -24.53
C PHE A 236 35.11 27.95 -23.39
N SER A 237 36.36 28.33 -23.65
CA SER A 237 37.42 28.29 -22.65
C SER A 237 37.17 29.24 -21.49
N GLU A 238 36.66 30.45 -21.76
CA GLU A 238 36.33 31.43 -20.71
C GLU A 238 35.19 30.94 -19.79
N GLN A 239 34.12 30.40 -20.38
CA GLN A 239 32.97 29.91 -19.62
C GLN A 239 33.29 28.62 -18.86
N LYS A 240 34.10 27.73 -19.45
CA LYS A 240 34.57 26.51 -18.77
C LYS A 240 35.42 26.84 -17.54
N ALA A 241 36.31 27.84 -17.62
CA ALA A 241 37.12 28.27 -16.47
C ALA A 241 36.25 28.79 -15.32
N LYS A 242 35.25 29.64 -15.63
CA LYS A 242 34.29 30.18 -14.65
C LYS A 242 33.45 29.10 -13.96
N LEU A 243 33.12 28.03 -14.67
CA LEU A 243 32.40 26.89 -14.08
C LEU A 243 33.32 26.02 -13.23
N LEU A 244 34.56 25.79 -13.65
CA LEU A 244 35.54 25.01 -12.88
C LEU A 244 35.93 25.67 -11.56
N GLU A 245 35.88 27.01 -11.45
CA GLU A 245 36.07 27.72 -10.17
C GLU A 245 34.94 27.50 -9.15
N LYS A 246 33.79 26.97 -9.58
CA LYS A 246 32.64 26.67 -8.71
C LYS A 246 32.60 25.22 -8.21
N LEU A 247 33.61 24.41 -8.56
CA LEU A 247 33.86 23.08 -8.01
C LEU A 247 34.74 23.18 -6.76
#